data_AF-A0A7T5UPP7-F1
#
_entry.id   AF-A0A7T5UPP7-F1
#
_cell.length_a   1.000
_cell.length_b   1.000
_cell.length_c   1.000
_cell.angle_alpha   90.00
_cell.angle_beta   90.00
_cell.angle_gamma   90.00
#
_symmetry.space_group_name_H-M   'P 1'
#
loop_
_entity.id
_entity.type
_entity.pdbx_description
1 polymer ?
#
loop_
_entity_poly.entity_id
_entity_poly.type
_entity_poly.pdbx_seq_one_letter_code
_entity_poly.pdbx_strand_id
1 'polypeptide(L)'
;MKISGKVGLNFASIFFTILLVEVTLRIFWNPPYLNPKYQRDDISWLEKGVNLNKFGYRDRDFTIQKRPETYRIYTLGDSYTYGWYIDNPAQSFPKVLEKKLQQEFGADAVEVINAAKPGFNFAAEVERFENEGVLFNPDLTVIGINILDLAGKEFPPHFIKNEVIRNLKLYQITFGNLERARVARETDREIKSIYTDNSKALQKAEQLLKKNKKLTEEKGGELMLVVFPQYNPSNPNEQYKYPQYHEQIKKLAKKYNVQIVDLFDVFSTYQNKSNLVLNPVDPHPSALADKLAGEYIYQSINFKDKIAHSQKFTTSTKTQWITLGTKLNGLRGIISADPGWVFFDRKFDLGTQRLFLPDSSSRQVFYLEDILKTAKAFTHEGWVGAKIEYNLKGNRNLQLPRSVYGFKVVGFSKVTGFWREKGALHSQDLSLSEVDISKNDQGINIEVNSPREFELYKLVVDVSANQFDLENGEVTSLFQTKTYTLPSFTTEGIIGSLPKFYWNDQNTNFAWINNKMTAVEIKRDGKKVEVKDQIPENSLIEIPVAEESSFDTIGMPLIEYI
;
A
#
# COMPACT_ATOMS: atom_id res chain seq x y z
N MET A 1 46.68 -45.87 27.31
CA MET A 1 46.65 -44.39 27.44
C MET A 1 47.41 -43.61 26.34
N LYS A 2 48.09 -44.23 25.36
CA LYS A 2 48.80 -43.51 24.26
C LYS A 2 47.97 -43.23 22.99
N ILE A 3 46.83 -43.90 22.81
CA ILE A 3 45.95 -43.73 21.64
C ILE A 3 45.13 -42.44 21.75
N SER A 4 44.78 -42.01 22.96
CA SER A 4 44.02 -40.77 23.20
C SER A 4 44.78 -39.50 22.81
N GLY A 5 46.11 -39.47 22.97
CA GLY A 5 46.95 -38.30 22.64
C GLY A 5 47.05 -38.03 21.14
N LYS A 6 47.18 -39.09 20.31
CA LYS A 6 47.25 -38.94 18.84
C LYS A 6 45.89 -38.56 18.24
N VAL A 7 44.81 -39.13 18.78
CA VAL A 7 43.45 -38.78 18.37
C VAL A 7 43.13 -37.33 18.73
N GLY A 8 43.50 -36.88 19.93
CA GLY A 8 43.35 -35.47 20.34
C GLY A 8 44.15 -34.50 19.46
N LEU A 9 45.37 -34.85 19.08
CA LEU A 9 46.19 -34.03 18.18
C LEU A 9 45.56 -33.85 16.79
N ASN A 10 44.96 -34.91 16.25
CA ASN A 10 44.27 -34.87 14.96
C ASN A 10 43.03 -33.96 15.02
N PHE A 11 42.23 -34.06 16.08
CA PHE A 11 41.08 -33.17 16.27
C PHE A 11 41.49 -31.70 16.43
N ALA A 12 42.56 -31.42 17.18
CA ALA A 12 43.09 -30.07 17.32
C ALA A 12 43.60 -29.51 15.97
N SER A 13 44.27 -30.33 15.16
CA SER A 13 44.74 -29.94 13.83
C SER A 13 43.59 -29.63 12.87
N ILE A 14 42.54 -30.47 12.85
CA ILE A 14 41.33 -30.24 12.04
C ILE A 14 40.64 -28.95 12.49
N PHE A 15 40.47 -28.75 13.79
CA PHE A 15 39.86 -27.54 14.34
C PHE A 15 40.66 -26.28 13.96
N PHE A 16 41.98 -26.31 14.12
CA PHE A 16 42.86 -25.20 13.74
C PHE A 16 42.79 -24.92 12.23
N THR A 17 42.71 -25.96 11.40
CA THR A 17 42.56 -25.81 9.96
C THR A 17 41.23 -25.16 9.59
N ILE A 18 40.12 -25.61 10.19
CA ILE A 18 38.79 -24.99 9.98
C ILE A 18 38.80 -23.53 10.41
N LEU A 19 39.40 -23.22 11.56
CA LEU A 19 39.56 -21.85 12.05
C LEU A 19 40.39 -20.99 11.09
N LEU A 20 41.51 -21.52 10.60
CA LEU A 20 42.38 -20.82 9.64
C LEU A 20 41.64 -20.54 8.32
N VAL A 21 40.85 -21.51 7.82
CA VAL A 21 40.00 -21.32 6.63
C VAL A 21 38.95 -20.24 6.89
N GLU A 22 38.26 -20.28 8.02
CA GLU A 22 37.27 -19.26 8.39
C GLU A 22 37.89 -17.85 8.47
N VAL A 23 39.07 -17.71 9.09
CA VAL A 23 39.81 -16.44 9.15
C VAL A 23 40.21 -15.98 7.75
N THR A 24 40.76 -16.87 6.93
CA THR A 24 41.14 -16.58 5.55
C THR A 24 39.93 -16.11 4.74
N LEU A 25 38.78 -16.78 4.85
CA LEU A 25 37.55 -16.37 4.19
C LEU A 25 37.04 -15.01 4.70
N ARG A 26 37.18 -14.70 5.98
CA ARG A 26 36.79 -13.37 6.50
C ARG A 26 37.65 -12.25 5.93
N ILE A 27 38.93 -12.50 5.67
CA ILE A 27 39.87 -11.52 5.10
C ILE A 27 39.66 -11.38 3.59
N PHE A 28 39.58 -12.49 2.86
CA PHE A 28 39.67 -12.49 1.39
C PHE A 28 38.32 -12.70 0.68
N TRP A 29 37.29 -13.22 1.36
CA TRP A 29 35.98 -13.51 0.76
C TRP A 29 34.88 -12.62 1.36
N ASN A 30 34.75 -11.44 0.76
CA ASN A 30 33.75 -10.43 1.15
C ASN A 30 32.77 -10.11 0.00
N PRO A 31 31.90 -11.07 -0.37
CA PRO A 31 30.94 -10.85 -1.44
C PRO A 31 29.92 -9.75 -1.07
N PRO A 32 29.35 -9.03 -2.06
CA PRO A 32 28.43 -7.92 -1.81
C PRO A 32 27.27 -8.23 -0.86
N TYR A 33 26.64 -9.41 -0.95
CA TYR A 33 25.52 -9.79 -0.08
C TYR A 33 25.88 -10.00 1.40
N LEU A 34 27.18 -10.04 1.75
CA LEU A 34 27.64 -10.04 3.14
C LEU A 34 28.12 -8.66 3.59
N ASN A 35 28.13 -7.66 2.70
CA ASN A 35 28.61 -6.33 3.00
C ASN A 35 27.44 -5.47 3.53
N PRO A 36 27.50 -4.99 4.80
CA PRO A 36 26.43 -4.20 5.39
C PRO A 36 26.09 -2.93 4.59
N LYS A 37 27.03 -2.37 3.82
CA LYS A 37 26.80 -1.16 3.03
C LYS A 37 25.77 -1.33 1.91
N TYR A 38 25.50 -2.56 1.49
CA TYR A 38 24.51 -2.88 0.45
C TYR A 38 23.20 -3.42 1.04
N GLN A 39 23.14 -3.58 2.37
CA GLN A 39 21.90 -3.97 3.02
C GLN A 39 20.96 -2.77 3.04
N ARG A 40 19.70 -3.03 2.72
CA ARG A 40 18.63 -2.04 2.81
C ARG A 40 18.34 -1.68 4.27
N ASP A 41 18.18 -0.39 4.52
CA ASP A 41 17.58 0.16 5.73
C ASP A 41 16.38 1.02 5.34
N ASP A 42 15.29 0.35 4.96
CA ASP A 42 14.14 1.06 4.36
C ASP A 42 13.54 2.04 5.36
N ILE A 43 13.53 1.69 6.65
CA ILE A 43 12.97 2.58 7.69
C ILE A 43 13.82 3.84 7.79
N SER A 44 15.15 3.72 7.90
CA SER A 44 15.97 4.93 7.94
C SER A 44 15.86 5.77 6.66
N TRP A 45 15.73 5.15 5.48
CA TRP A 45 15.59 5.89 4.24
C TRP A 45 14.24 6.62 4.15
N LEU A 46 13.16 5.91 4.50
CA LEU A 46 11.81 6.47 4.61
C LEU A 46 11.75 7.63 5.61
N GLU A 47 12.43 7.50 6.75
CA GLU A 47 12.53 8.55 7.76
C GLU A 47 13.30 9.78 7.26
N LYS A 48 14.40 9.60 6.54
CA LYS A 48 15.28 10.71 6.16
C LYS A 48 14.82 11.45 4.90
N GLY A 49 14.09 10.80 4.00
CA GLY A 49 13.99 11.25 2.61
C GLY A 49 12.64 11.07 1.92
N VAL A 50 11.59 10.70 2.66
CA VAL A 50 10.27 10.47 2.07
C VAL A 50 9.19 11.31 2.74
N ASN A 51 8.83 12.37 2.03
CA ASN A 51 7.64 13.18 2.31
C ASN A 51 6.54 12.78 1.33
N LEU A 52 5.34 12.55 1.87
CA LEU A 52 4.14 12.30 1.08
C LEU A 52 3.29 13.58 1.01
N ASN A 53 2.65 13.80 -0.13
CA ASN A 53 1.67 14.87 -0.29
C ASN A 53 0.33 14.48 0.34
N LYS A 54 -0.68 15.36 0.25
CA LYS A 54 -1.99 15.13 0.87
C LYS A 54 -2.76 13.90 0.37
N PHE A 55 -2.33 13.33 -0.76
CA PHE A 55 -2.90 12.15 -1.41
C PHE A 55 -2.08 10.88 -1.13
N GLY A 56 -1.01 10.97 -0.33
CA GLY A 56 -0.11 9.85 -0.06
C GLY A 56 0.85 9.55 -1.22
N TYR A 57 1.12 10.51 -2.11
CA TYR A 57 2.10 10.39 -3.19
C TYR A 57 3.44 10.96 -2.76
N ARG A 58 4.55 10.33 -3.17
CA ARG A 58 5.89 10.90 -3.00
C ARG A 58 6.17 11.94 -4.09
N ASP A 59 5.45 13.06 -3.98
CA ASP A 59 5.39 14.11 -4.98
C ASP A 59 5.01 15.44 -4.33
N ARG A 60 4.89 16.52 -5.12
CA ARG A 60 4.25 17.77 -4.66
C ARG A 60 2.73 17.60 -4.53
N ASP A 61 2.06 18.55 -3.88
CA ASP A 61 0.60 18.60 -3.87
C ASP A 61 0.02 18.96 -5.25
N PHE A 62 -1.13 18.37 -5.57
CA PHE A 62 -1.90 18.65 -6.78
C PHE A 62 -3.33 19.10 -6.46
N THR A 63 -3.99 19.70 -7.43
CA THR A 63 -5.44 19.92 -7.43
C THR A 63 -6.13 18.78 -8.18
N ILE A 64 -7.21 18.24 -7.60
CA ILE A 64 -8.04 17.25 -8.29
C ILE A 64 -8.61 17.87 -9.56
N GLN A 65 -9.12 19.10 -9.46
CA GLN A 65 -9.49 19.89 -10.63
C GLN A 65 -8.26 20.12 -11.51
N LYS A 66 -8.36 19.63 -12.75
CA LYS A 66 -7.37 19.83 -13.78
C LYS A 66 -7.40 21.27 -14.27
N ARG A 67 -6.24 21.92 -14.32
CA ARG A 67 -6.13 23.28 -14.85
C ARG A 67 -6.51 23.30 -16.34
N PRO A 68 -7.15 24.38 -16.83
CA PRO A 68 -7.37 24.56 -18.26
C PRO A 68 -6.05 24.45 -19.04
N GLU A 69 -6.11 23.83 -20.22
CA GLU A 69 -4.97 23.72 -21.15
C GLU A 69 -3.73 22.97 -20.62
N THR A 70 -3.86 22.26 -19.49
CA THR A 70 -2.81 21.37 -18.96
C THR A 70 -3.03 19.94 -19.46
N TYR A 71 -1.99 19.30 -20.00
CA TYR A 71 -1.96 17.85 -20.24
C TYR A 71 -1.54 17.12 -18.96
N ARG A 72 -2.40 16.25 -18.43
CA ARG A 72 -2.18 15.57 -17.16
C ARG A 72 -1.92 14.09 -17.37
N ILE A 73 -0.75 13.66 -16.91
CA ILE A 73 -0.32 12.27 -16.91
C ILE A 73 -0.45 11.75 -15.47
N TYR A 74 -1.14 10.62 -15.28
CA TYR A 74 -1.25 9.95 -13.98
C TYR A 74 -0.48 8.64 -14.02
N THR A 75 0.64 8.57 -13.29
CA THR A 75 1.54 7.43 -13.30
C THR A 75 1.30 6.52 -12.10
N LEU A 76 1.01 5.25 -12.39
CA LEU A 76 0.83 4.15 -11.46
C LEU A 76 2.04 3.22 -11.54
N GLY A 77 2.27 2.48 -10.46
CA GLY A 77 3.34 1.51 -10.39
C GLY A 77 3.64 1.11 -8.96
N ASP A 78 4.62 0.22 -8.85
CA ASP A 78 5.18 -0.23 -7.59
C ASP A 78 6.41 0.61 -7.16
N SER A 79 7.33 -0.03 -6.44
CA SER A 79 8.62 0.52 -6.05
C SER A 79 9.48 1.08 -7.19
N TYR A 80 9.35 0.54 -8.42
CA TYR A 80 10.13 1.00 -9.58
C TYR A 80 9.67 2.39 -10.01
N THR A 81 8.37 2.59 -10.19
CA THR A 81 7.80 3.91 -10.52
C THR A 81 7.91 4.90 -9.37
N TYR A 82 7.86 4.43 -8.13
CA TYR A 82 7.99 5.27 -6.94
C TYR A 82 9.37 5.96 -6.81
N GLY A 83 10.40 5.43 -7.46
CA GLY A 83 11.79 5.85 -7.25
C GLY A 83 12.33 5.39 -5.89
N TRP A 84 12.14 4.10 -5.58
CA TRP A 84 12.64 3.48 -4.34
C TRP A 84 14.16 3.68 -4.20
N TYR A 85 14.62 4.16 -3.04
CA TYR A 85 16.03 4.54 -2.79
C TYR A 85 16.61 5.65 -3.69
N ILE A 86 15.78 6.41 -4.39
CA ILE A 86 16.19 7.67 -5.02
C ILE A 86 15.95 8.81 -4.04
N ASP A 87 16.99 9.45 -3.53
CA ASP A 87 16.87 10.49 -2.48
C ASP A 87 16.06 11.70 -2.94
N ASN A 88 16.31 12.19 -4.17
CA ASN A 88 15.55 13.29 -4.74
C ASN A 88 14.39 12.76 -5.61
N PRO A 89 13.12 12.92 -5.20
CA PRO A 89 11.98 12.41 -5.97
C PRO A 89 11.90 12.99 -7.39
N ALA A 90 12.47 14.18 -7.64
CA ALA A 90 12.55 14.78 -8.98
C ALA A 90 13.41 13.96 -9.98
N GLN A 91 14.17 12.96 -9.51
CA GLN A 91 14.94 12.04 -10.35
C GLN A 91 14.18 10.75 -10.71
N SER A 92 13.01 10.51 -10.12
CA SER A 92 12.11 9.43 -10.58
C SER A 92 11.68 9.66 -12.02
N PHE A 93 11.46 8.59 -12.79
CA PHE A 93 11.14 8.71 -14.21
C PHE A 93 9.89 9.56 -14.50
N PRO A 94 8.80 9.55 -13.67
CA PRO A 94 7.64 10.38 -13.94
C PRO A 94 7.97 11.87 -13.85
N LYS A 95 8.85 12.24 -12.90
CA LYS A 95 9.31 13.62 -12.72
C LYS A 95 10.34 14.04 -13.77
N VAL A 96 11.18 13.12 -14.23
CA VAL A 96 12.07 13.36 -15.36
C VAL A 96 11.27 13.62 -16.63
N LEU A 97 10.21 12.82 -16.88
CA LEU A 97 9.27 13.02 -17.97
C LEU A 97 8.56 14.39 -17.86
N GLU A 98 8.05 14.74 -16.67
CA GLU A 98 7.43 16.05 -16.40
C GLU A 98 8.37 17.18 -16.80
N LYS A 99 9.62 17.12 -16.33
CA LYS A 99 10.63 18.14 -16.60
C LYS A 99 10.92 18.27 -18.10
N LYS A 100 11.07 17.18 -18.84
CA LYS A 100 11.32 17.22 -20.29
C LYS A 100 10.14 17.85 -21.04
N LEU A 101 8.92 17.47 -20.69
CA LEU A 101 7.72 18.01 -21.31
C LEU A 101 7.52 19.49 -20.97
N GLN A 102 7.72 19.89 -19.72
CA GLN A 102 7.64 21.29 -19.32
C GLN A 102 8.72 22.17 -19.96
N GLN A 103 9.90 21.61 -20.24
CA GLN A 103 10.96 22.31 -20.98
C GLN A 103 10.58 22.60 -22.44
N GLU A 104 9.80 21.71 -23.07
CA GLU A 104 9.37 21.88 -24.46
C GLU A 104 8.06 22.68 -24.58
N PHE A 105 7.08 22.40 -23.73
CA PHE A 105 5.71 22.92 -23.86
C PHE A 105 5.36 24.02 -22.86
N GLY A 106 6.21 24.27 -21.85
CA GLY A 106 6.00 25.25 -20.80
C GLY A 106 5.62 24.62 -19.45
N ALA A 107 5.94 25.32 -18.36
CA ALA A 107 5.81 24.80 -16.99
C ALA A 107 4.37 24.39 -16.62
N ASP A 108 3.36 25.13 -17.11
CA ASP A 108 1.95 24.87 -16.79
C ASP A 108 1.25 23.94 -17.78
N ALA A 109 1.90 23.64 -18.91
CA ALA A 109 1.32 22.86 -20.00
C ALA A 109 1.22 21.38 -19.65
N VAL A 110 2.05 20.86 -18.74
CA VAL A 110 2.07 19.45 -18.38
C VAL A 110 2.17 19.24 -16.88
N GLU A 111 1.37 18.32 -16.37
CA GLU A 111 1.50 17.74 -15.03
C GLU A 111 1.70 16.24 -15.14
N VAL A 112 2.68 15.70 -14.40
CA VAL A 112 2.84 14.25 -14.25
C VAL A 112 2.68 13.94 -12.77
N ILE A 113 1.68 13.16 -12.39
CA ILE A 113 1.43 12.76 -11.00
C ILE A 113 2.07 11.40 -10.78
N ASN A 114 3.05 11.31 -9.86
CA ASN A 114 3.60 10.02 -9.45
C ASN A 114 2.74 9.40 -8.33
N ALA A 115 1.73 8.63 -8.71
CA ALA A 115 0.82 7.95 -7.78
C ALA A 115 1.24 6.51 -7.43
N ALA A 116 2.49 6.14 -7.73
CA ALA A 116 3.02 4.82 -7.42
C ALA A 116 3.06 4.55 -5.91
N LYS A 117 3.01 3.26 -5.56
CA LYS A 117 3.13 2.82 -4.16
C LYS A 117 3.94 1.53 -4.07
N PRO A 118 5.01 1.49 -3.27
CA PRO A 118 5.81 0.28 -3.07
C PRO A 118 4.96 -0.93 -2.67
N GLY A 119 5.24 -2.08 -3.26
CA GLY A 119 4.51 -3.33 -3.03
C GLY A 119 3.18 -3.45 -3.78
N PHE A 120 2.83 -2.48 -4.64
CA PHE A 120 1.74 -2.67 -5.58
C PHE A 120 2.06 -3.80 -6.57
N ASN A 121 1.00 -4.47 -6.99
CA ASN A 121 0.99 -5.35 -8.14
C ASN A 121 -0.02 -4.78 -9.15
N PHE A 122 -0.10 -5.38 -10.33
CA PHE A 122 -0.97 -4.87 -11.39
C PHE A 122 -2.45 -4.75 -10.98
N ALA A 123 -2.95 -5.62 -10.08
CA ALA A 123 -4.33 -5.51 -9.59
C ALA A 123 -4.52 -4.27 -8.69
N ALA A 124 -3.58 -4.01 -7.78
CA ALA A 124 -3.61 -2.86 -6.88
C ALA A 124 -3.47 -1.53 -7.63
N GLU A 125 -2.73 -1.51 -8.74
CA GLU A 125 -2.60 -0.34 -9.63
C GLU A 125 -3.92 0.00 -10.31
N VAL A 126 -4.61 -1.01 -10.87
CA VAL A 126 -5.93 -0.83 -11.48
C VAL A 126 -6.96 -0.38 -10.44
N GLU A 127 -6.94 -0.97 -9.25
CA GLU A 127 -7.80 -0.57 -8.14
C GLU A 127 -7.54 0.89 -7.73
N ARG A 128 -6.28 1.32 -7.64
CA ARG A 128 -5.95 2.72 -7.34
C ARG A 128 -6.47 3.66 -8.42
N PHE A 129 -6.38 3.29 -9.70
CA PHE A 129 -6.93 4.13 -10.76
C PHE A 129 -8.45 4.27 -10.62
N GLU A 130 -9.15 3.15 -10.47
CA GLU A 130 -10.61 3.06 -10.35
C GLU A 130 -11.16 3.89 -9.18
N ASN A 131 -10.49 3.82 -8.03
CA ASN A 131 -10.98 4.45 -6.81
C ASN A 131 -10.48 5.89 -6.60
N GLU A 132 -9.40 6.29 -7.27
CA GLU A 132 -8.68 7.54 -6.96
C GLU A 132 -8.23 8.27 -8.24
N GLY A 133 -7.52 7.57 -9.14
CA GLY A 133 -6.90 8.18 -10.32
C GLY A 133 -7.89 8.81 -11.31
N VAL A 134 -9.09 8.24 -11.44
CA VAL A 134 -10.16 8.80 -12.29
C VAL A 134 -10.59 10.22 -11.89
N LEU A 135 -10.42 10.59 -10.61
CA LEU A 135 -10.79 11.92 -10.10
C LEU A 135 -9.89 13.02 -10.67
N PHE A 136 -8.63 12.68 -10.95
CA PHE A 136 -7.65 13.64 -11.47
C PHE A 136 -7.84 13.96 -12.96
N ASN A 137 -8.80 13.32 -13.65
CA ASN A 137 -9.11 13.54 -15.06
C ASN A 137 -7.85 13.49 -15.98
N PRO A 138 -7.01 12.45 -15.93
CA PRO A 138 -5.80 12.39 -16.72
C PRO A 138 -6.09 12.20 -18.22
N ASP A 139 -5.26 12.83 -19.06
CA ASP A 139 -5.22 12.55 -20.50
C ASP A 139 -4.45 11.27 -20.81
N LEU A 140 -3.50 10.91 -19.96
CA LEU A 140 -2.69 9.70 -20.08
C LEU A 140 -2.51 9.04 -18.72
N THR A 141 -2.97 7.80 -18.60
CA THR A 141 -2.64 6.92 -17.49
C THR A 141 -1.44 6.07 -17.89
N VAL A 142 -0.39 6.10 -17.09
CA VAL A 142 0.83 5.31 -17.31
C VAL A 142 0.93 4.26 -16.21
N ILE A 143 1.18 3.01 -16.57
CA ILE A 143 1.42 1.94 -15.60
C ILE A 143 2.84 1.43 -15.80
N GLY A 144 3.70 1.67 -14.80
CA GLY A 144 5.01 1.03 -14.73
C GLY A 144 4.86 -0.39 -14.21
N ILE A 145 5.12 -1.37 -15.07
CA ILE A 145 5.04 -2.80 -14.76
C ILE A 145 6.44 -3.41 -14.81
N ASN A 146 6.73 -4.30 -13.87
CA ASN A 146 7.91 -5.14 -13.85
C ASN A 146 7.51 -6.63 -13.78
N ILE A 147 8.50 -7.51 -13.65
CA ILE A 147 8.28 -8.96 -13.70
C ILE A 147 7.57 -9.51 -12.46
N LEU A 148 7.61 -8.77 -11.35
CA LEU A 148 7.02 -9.16 -10.07
C LEU A 148 5.54 -8.80 -9.97
N ASP A 149 5.03 -7.89 -10.80
CA ASP A 149 3.62 -7.48 -10.80
C ASP A 149 2.64 -8.61 -11.11
N LEU A 150 3.11 -9.63 -11.85
CA LEU A 150 2.34 -10.85 -12.11
C LEU A 150 2.84 -12.04 -11.28
N ALA A 151 3.97 -11.90 -10.58
CA ALA A 151 4.59 -12.95 -9.76
C ALA A 151 3.86 -13.13 -8.43
N GLY A 152 3.25 -14.30 -8.24
CA GLY A 152 2.44 -14.60 -7.06
C GLY A 152 3.20 -15.16 -5.87
N LYS A 153 4.51 -15.40 -5.95
CA LYS A 153 5.27 -16.10 -4.91
C LYS A 153 6.66 -15.52 -4.68
N GLU A 154 6.91 -15.13 -3.43
CA GLU A 154 8.26 -14.94 -2.90
C GLU A 154 8.82 -16.29 -2.41
N PHE A 155 10.09 -16.57 -2.71
CA PHE A 155 10.79 -17.77 -2.24
C PHE A 155 11.86 -17.35 -1.23
N PRO A 156 11.59 -17.36 0.09
CA PRO A 156 12.59 -16.99 1.08
C PRO A 156 13.64 -18.11 1.22
N PRO A 157 14.94 -17.77 1.40
CA PRO A 157 15.97 -18.76 1.67
C PRO A 157 15.79 -19.45 3.02
N HIS A 158 15.94 -20.77 3.04
CA HIS A 158 15.92 -21.62 4.22
C HIS A 158 17.32 -21.75 4.83
N PHE A 159 17.76 -20.70 5.54
CA PHE A 159 18.98 -20.79 6.33
C PHE A 159 18.72 -21.47 7.68
N ILE A 160 19.78 -22.02 8.28
CA ILE A 160 19.72 -22.52 9.66
C ILE A 160 19.40 -21.35 10.60
N LYS A 161 18.60 -21.64 11.65
CA LYS A 161 18.15 -20.62 12.60
C LYS A 161 19.31 -20.02 13.41
N ASN A 162 20.29 -20.86 13.80
CA ASN A 162 21.42 -20.46 14.64
C ASN A 162 22.28 -19.38 13.96
N GLU A 163 22.36 -18.20 14.59
CA GLU A 163 23.06 -17.04 14.04
C GLU A 163 24.57 -17.19 14.00
N VAL A 164 25.16 -17.82 15.02
CA VAL A 164 26.60 -18.03 15.10
C VAL A 164 27.07 -18.85 13.91
N ILE A 165 26.39 -19.96 13.63
CA ILE A 165 26.72 -20.82 12.49
C ILE A 165 26.42 -20.10 11.17
N ARG A 166 25.30 -19.38 11.07
CA ARG A 166 24.96 -18.60 9.86
C ARG A 166 26.01 -17.51 9.56
N ASN A 167 26.64 -16.94 10.58
CA ASN A 167 27.67 -15.92 10.45
C ASN A 167 29.06 -16.48 10.12
N LEU A 168 29.24 -17.81 10.10
CA LEU A 168 30.48 -18.42 9.60
C LEU A 168 30.57 -18.26 8.08
N LYS A 169 31.71 -17.75 7.60
CA LYS A 169 31.98 -17.63 6.17
C LYS A 169 32.02 -19.01 5.52
N LEU A 170 32.53 -20.02 6.21
CA LEU A 170 32.52 -21.40 5.74
C LEU A 170 31.09 -21.93 5.52
N TYR A 171 30.13 -21.59 6.39
CA TYR A 171 28.71 -21.92 6.17
C TYR A 171 28.14 -21.15 4.98
N GLN A 172 28.44 -19.86 4.86
CA GLN A 172 27.94 -19.02 3.78
C GLN A 172 28.45 -19.44 2.40
N ILE A 173 29.72 -19.83 2.28
CA ILE A 173 30.31 -20.24 1.00
C ILE A 173 29.84 -21.63 0.55
N THR A 174 29.45 -22.48 1.50
CA THR A 174 28.91 -23.83 1.24
C THR A 174 27.38 -23.80 1.17
N PHE A 175 26.71 -24.04 2.30
CA PHE A 175 25.26 -24.15 2.39
C PHE A 175 24.55 -22.85 2.00
N GLY A 176 25.07 -21.69 2.42
CA GLY A 176 24.46 -20.41 2.09
C GLY A 176 24.36 -20.16 0.58
N ASN A 177 25.42 -20.46 -0.17
CA ASN A 177 25.43 -20.36 -1.63
C ASN A 177 24.52 -21.39 -2.29
N LEU A 178 24.52 -22.63 -1.79
CA LEU A 178 23.62 -23.68 -2.29
C LEU A 178 22.15 -23.28 -2.15
N GLU A 179 21.79 -22.73 -0.99
CA GLU A 179 20.43 -22.30 -0.70
C GLU A 179 20.02 -21.08 -1.53
N ARG A 180 20.89 -20.07 -1.67
CA ARG A 180 20.66 -18.95 -2.60
C ARG A 180 20.47 -19.42 -4.04
N ALA A 181 21.27 -20.39 -4.50
CA ALA A 181 21.13 -20.97 -5.84
C ALA A 181 19.86 -21.81 -6.00
N ARG A 182 19.37 -22.45 -4.93
CA ARG A 182 18.06 -23.14 -4.92
C ARG A 182 16.92 -22.13 -5.08
N VAL A 183 16.88 -21.11 -4.22
CA VAL A 183 15.89 -20.03 -4.26
C VAL A 183 15.87 -19.36 -5.63
N ALA A 184 17.03 -18.96 -6.15
CA ALA A 184 17.13 -18.30 -7.45
C ALA A 184 16.57 -19.18 -8.58
N ARG A 185 16.79 -20.51 -8.53
CA ARG A 185 16.22 -21.45 -9.51
C ARG A 185 14.70 -21.59 -9.38
N GLU A 186 14.17 -21.57 -8.16
CA GLU A 186 12.72 -21.62 -7.91
C GLU A 186 12.03 -20.35 -8.39
N THR A 187 12.57 -19.18 -8.04
CA THR A 187 12.11 -17.89 -8.54
C THR A 187 12.17 -17.82 -10.07
N ASP A 188 13.29 -18.24 -10.69
CA ASP A 188 13.43 -18.25 -12.16
C ASP A 188 12.39 -19.16 -12.83
N ARG A 189 12.05 -20.31 -12.21
CA ARG A 189 11.03 -21.23 -12.74
C ARG A 189 9.63 -20.63 -12.61
N GLU A 190 9.29 -20.07 -11.45
CA GLU A 190 7.98 -19.45 -11.21
C GLU A 190 7.76 -18.31 -12.21
N ILE A 191 8.71 -17.39 -12.32
CA ILE A 191 8.66 -16.26 -13.25
C ILE A 191 8.46 -16.77 -14.69
N LYS A 192 9.28 -17.71 -15.16
CA LYS A 192 9.13 -18.24 -16.53
C LYS A 192 7.76 -18.91 -16.74
N SER A 193 7.24 -19.61 -15.73
CA SER A 193 5.92 -20.26 -15.81
C SER A 193 4.76 -19.27 -15.89
N ILE A 194 4.93 -18.06 -15.35
CA ILE A 194 3.91 -17.01 -15.40
C ILE A 194 3.79 -16.43 -16.80
N TYR A 195 4.88 -16.34 -17.54
CA TYR A 195 4.88 -15.76 -18.89
C TYR A 195 4.77 -16.81 -20.00
N THR A 196 4.41 -18.06 -19.68
CA THR A 196 4.02 -19.04 -20.71
C THR A 196 2.66 -18.71 -21.30
N ASP A 197 2.45 -19.06 -22.57
CA ASP A 197 1.15 -18.85 -23.21
C ASP A 197 0.03 -19.50 -22.38
N ASN A 198 -1.08 -18.77 -22.22
CA ASN A 198 -2.28 -19.19 -21.48
C ASN A 198 -2.09 -19.43 -19.98
N SER A 199 -1.03 -18.90 -19.35
CA SER A 199 -0.93 -18.96 -17.89
C SER A 199 -2.11 -18.22 -17.22
N LYS A 200 -2.53 -18.68 -16.05
CA LYS A 200 -3.60 -18.01 -15.27
C LYS A 200 -3.23 -16.57 -14.91
N ALA A 201 -1.94 -16.31 -14.66
CA ALA A 201 -1.44 -14.98 -14.35
C ALA A 201 -1.55 -14.03 -15.55
N LEU A 202 -1.21 -14.48 -16.76
CA LEU A 202 -1.40 -13.70 -17.98
C LEU A 202 -2.88 -13.49 -18.31
N GLN A 203 -3.74 -14.49 -18.09
CA GLN A 203 -5.19 -14.32 -18.25
C GLN A 203 -5.73 -13.25 -17.29
N LYS A 204 -5.26 -13.23 -16.04
CA LYS A 204 -5.60 -12.19 -15.07
C LYS A 204 -5.06 -10.82 -15.50
N ALA A 205 -3.82 -10.75 -15.98
CA ALA A 205 -3.23 -9.52 -16.50
C ALA A 205 -4.02 -8.97 -17.70
N GLU A 206 -4.45 -9.85 -18.61
CA GLU A 206 -5.30 -9.51 -19.74
C GLU A 206 -6.66 -8.92 -19.29
N GLN A 207 -7.30 -9.51 -18.29
CA GLN A 207 -8.55 -8.99 -17.71
C GLN A 207 -8.35 -7.61 -17.07
N LEU A 208 -7.27 -7.43 -16.31
CA LEU A 208 -6.92 -6.16 -15.68
C LEU A 208 -6.60 -5.07 -16.72
N LEU A 209 -5.82 -5.41 -17.75
CA LEU A 209 -5.49 -4.51 -18.85
C LEU A 209 -6.75 -4.05 -19.58
N LYS A 210 -7.66 -4.99 -19.89
CA LYS A 210 -8.95 -4.67 -20.54
C LYS A 210 -9.82 -3.78 -19.65
N LYS A 211 -9.92 -4.09 -18.35
CA LYS A 211 -10.66 -3.28 -17.37
C LYS A 211 -10.11 -1.85 -17.33
N ASN A 212 -8.80 -1.70 -17.18
CA ASN A 212 -8.19 -0.39 -17.02
C ASN A 212 -8.21 0.43 -18.31
N LYS A 213 -8.00 -0.20 -19.48
CA LYS A 213 -8.16 0.47 -20.77
C LYS A 213 -9.57 1.05 -20.91
N LYS A 214 -10.59 0.22 -20.69
CA LYS A 214 -11.99 0.63 -20.75
C LYS A 214 -12.26 1.80 -19.80
N LEU A 215 -11.83 1.69 -18.55
CA LEU A 215 -12.01 2.74 -17.54
C LEU A 215 -11.33 4.06 -17.92
N THR A 216 -10.12 3.99 -18.49
CA THR A 216 -9.37 5.17 -18.92
C THR A 216 -10.04 5.84 -20.12
N GLU A 217 -10.48 5.06 -21.11
CA GLU A 217 -11.19 5.56 -22.30
C GLU A 217 -12.57 6.15 -21.97
N GLU A 218 -13.31 5.54 -21.04
CA GLU A 218 -14.59 6.08 -20.54
C GLU A 218 -14.44 7.46 -19.90
N LYS A 219 -13.23 7.80 -19.41
CA LYS A 219 -12.89 9.11 -18.87
C LYS A 219 -12.25 10.05 -19.90
N GLY A 220 -12.11 9.61 -21.15
CA GLY A 220 -11.55 10.40 -22.24
C GLY A 220 -10.01 10.44 -22.27
N GLY A 221 -9.34 9.59 -21.48
CA GLY A 221 -7.89 9.47 -21.46
C GLY A 221 -7.37 8.27 -22.25
N GLU A 222 -6.05 8.17 -22.34
CA GLU A 222 -5.34 7.05 -22.97
C GLU A 222 -4.58 6.21 -21.92
N LEU A 223 -4.36 4.93 -22.22
CA LEU A 223 -3.58 4.04 -21.38
C LEU A 223 -2.24 3.69 -22.04
N MET A 224 -1.16 3.77 -21.26
CA MET A 224 0.19 3.35 -21.66
C MET A 224 0.82 2.43 -20.60
N LEU A 225 1.53 1.39 -21.07
CA LEU A 225 2.40 0.56 -20.24
C LEU A 225 3.85 0.99 -20.39
N VAL A 226 4.57 1.07 -19.27
CA VAL A 226 6.03 1.22 -19.22
C VAL A 226 6.58 -0.06 -18.62
N VAL A 227 7.36 -0.82 -19.39
CA VAL A 227 7.81 -2.15 -19.00
C VAL A 227 9.27 -2.10 -18.53
N PHE A 228 9.52 -2.41 -17.27
CA PHE A 228 10.86 -2.42 -16.67
C PHE A 228 11.53 -3.80 -16.83
N PRO A 229 12.76 -3.88 -17.37
CA PRO A 229 13.55 -5.09 -17.26
C PRO A 229 14.09 -5.23 -15.84
N GLN A 230 14.21 -6.47 -15.35
CA GLN A 230 14.88 -6.79 -14.10
C GLN A 230 16.22 -7.49 -14.37
N TYR A 231 17.34 -6.77 -14.19
CA TYR A 231 18.67 -7.34 -14.32
C TYR A 231 19.09 -8.10 -13.06
N ASN A 232 19.99 -9.07 -13.21
CA ASN A 232 20.65 -9.71 -12.06
C ASN A 232 21.59 -8.68 -11.41
N PRO A 233 21.33 -8.20 -10.18
CA PRO A 233 22.11 -7.10 -9.60
C PRO A 233 23.56 -7.49 -9.36
N SER A 234 23.84 -8.78 -9.12
CA SER A 234 25.21 -9.27 -8.91
C SER A 234 26.00 -9.44 -10.21
N ASN A 235 25.32 -9.56 -11.35
CA ASN A 235 25.98 -9.56 -12.66
C ASN A 235 25.06 -8.97 -13.76
N PRO A 236 24.83 -7.64 -13.75
CA PRO A 236 23.80 -7.02 -14.57
C PRO A 236 24.19 -6.96 -16.06
N ASN A 237 25.46 -7.19 -16.39
CA ASN A 237 25.95 -7.27 -17.77
C ASN A 237 25.81 -8.67 -18.40
N GLU A 238 25.36 -9.68 -17.64
CA GLU A 238 25.02 -11.00 -18.20
C GLU A 238 23.87 -10.91 -19.22
N GLN A 239 23.73 -11.98 -20.01
CA GLN A 239 22.58 -12.15 -20.88
C GLN A 239 21.28 -12.02 -20.09
N TYR A 240 20.38 -11.17 -20.59
CA TYR A 240 19.08 -10.94 -19.96
C TYR A 240 18.23 -12.22 -19.93
N LYS A 241 17.71 -12.56 -18.74
CA LYS A 241 17.08 -13.86 -18.47
C LYS A 241 15.62 -13.97 -18.89
N TYR A 242 14.91 -12.85 -19.03
CA TYR A 242 13.44 -12.85 -19.13
C TYR A 242 12.92 -12.17 -20.42
N PRO A 243 13.43 -12.47 -21.62
CA PRO A 243 12.92 -11.85 -22.84
C PRO A 243 11.43 -12.17 -23.07
N GLN A 244 10.98 -13.37 -22.67
CA GLN A 244 9.58 -13.80 -22.80
C GLN A 244 8.59 -12.91 -22.04
N TYR A 245 9.01 -12.30 -20.93
CA TYR A 245 8.18 -11.34 -20.19
C TYR A 245 7.81 -10.17 -21.11
N HIS A 246 8.80 -9.53 -21.72
CA HIS A 246 8.61 -8.40 -22.65
C HIS A 246 7.74 -8.78 -23.84
N GLU A 247 8.01 -9.93 -24.45
CA GLU A 247 7.23 -10.42 -25.60
C GLU A 247 5.74 -10.61 -25.26
N GLN A 248 5.42 -11.17 -24.09
CA GLN A 248 4.04 -11.39 -23.68
C GLN A 248 3.32 -10.07 -23.35
N ILE A 249 3.98 -9.14 -22.67
CA ILE A 249 3.39 -7.83 -22.40
C ILE A 249 3.20 -7.03 -23.70
N LYS A 250 4.16 -7.06 -24.64
CA LYS A 250 4.02 -6.49 -25.99
C LYS A 250 2.85 -7.11 -26.76
N LYS A 251 2.69 -8.44 -26.71
CA LYS A 251 1.58 -9.17 -27.33
C LYS A 251 0.23 -8.74 -26.75
N LEU A 252 0.11 -8.62 -25.43
CA LEU A 252 -1.09 -8.13 -24.76
C LEU A 252 -1.39 -6.66 -25.13
N ALA A 253 -0.40 -5.78 -25.04
CA ALA A 253 -0.55 -4.38 -25.39
C ALA A 253 -1.02 -4.21 -26.85
N LYS A 254 -0.41 -4.94 -27.78
CA LYS A 254 -0.81 -4.96 -29.20
C LYS A 254 -2.24 -5.48 -29.38
N LYS A 255 -2.61 -6.57 -28.72
CA LYS A 255 -3.96 -7.17 -28.80
C LYS A 255 -5.06 -6.17 -28.42
N TYR A 256 -4.80 -5.32 -27.43
CA TYR A 256 -5.78 -4.35 -26.92
C TYR A 256 -5.54 -2.92 -27.41
N ASN A 257 -4.63 -2.70 -28.36
CA ASN A 257 -4.25 -1.37 -28.83
C ASN A 257 -3.95 -0.41 -27.65
N VAL A 258 -3.06 -0.87 -26.75
CA VAL A 258 -2.52 -0.10 -25.62
C VAL A 258 -1.12 0.33 -25.99
N GLN A 259 -0.81 1.60 -25.75
CA GLN A 259 0.52 2.14 -26.01
C GLN A 259 1.53 1.49 -25.06
N ILE A 260 2.74 1.20 -25.53
CA ILE A 260 3.76 0.52 -24.74
C ILE A 260 5.13 1.14 -24.99
N VAL A 261 5.87 1.36 -23.90
CA VAL A 261 7.29 1.70 -23.91
C VAL A 261 8.02 0.59 -23.14
N ASP A 262 8.80 -0.21 -23.86
CA ASP A 262 9.63 -1.23 -23.24
C ASP A 262 11.02 -0.66 -22.94
N LEU A 263 11.35 -0.52 -21.66
CA LEU A 263 12.63 0.04 -21.22
C LEU A 263 13.80 -0.91 -21.47
N PHE A 264 13.54 -2.19 -21.77
CA PHE A 264 14.59 -3.10 -22.23
C PHE A 264 15.26 -2.60 -23.51
N ASP A 265 14.51 -1.94 -24.39
CA ASP A 265 15.03 -1.44 -25.66
C ASP A 265 16.15 -0.40 -25.45
N VAL A 266 16.02 0.49 -24.46
CA VAL A 266 17.05 1.46 -24.11
C VAL A 266 18.10 0.89 -23.15
N PHE A 267 17.70 0.14 -22.12
CA PHE A 267 18.64 -0.35 -21.10
C PHE A 267 19.59 -1.43 -21.64
N SER A 268 19.14 -2.25 -22.60
CA SER A 268 19.99 -3.28 -23.22
C SER A 268 21.20 -2.69 -23.95
N THR A 269 21.09 -1.48 -24.50
CA THR A 269 22.17 -0.77 -25.20
C THR A 269 23.20 -0.14 -24.25
N TYR A 270 22.85 0.03 -22.97
CA TYR A 270 23.75 0.64 -22.00
C TYR A 270 24.92 -0.30 -21.68
N GLN A 271 26.15 0.18 -21.86
CA GLN A 271 27.35 -0.66 -21.75
C GLN A 271 27.56 -1.19 -20.33
N ASN A 272 27.43 -0.32 -19.31
CA ASN A 272 27.62 -0.72 -17.93
C ASN A 272 26.30 -0.75 -17.15
N LYS A 273 25.62 -1.89 -17.21
CA LYS A 273 24.32 -2.10 -16.57
C LYS A 273 24.39 -2.12 -15.04
N SER A 274 25.59 -2.18 -14.44
CA SER A 274 25.73 -2.00 -12.99
C SER A 274 25.26 -0.64 -12.51
N ASN A 275 25.27 0.37 -13.39
CA ASN A 275 24.79 1.70 -13.06
C ASN A 275 23.27 1.82 -13.22
N LEU A 276 22.57 0.78 -13.71
CA LEU A 276 21.12 0.77 -13.88
C LEU A 276 20.38 0.10 -12.70
N VAL A 277 21.10 -0.66 -11.88
CA VAL A 277 20.55 -1.25 -10.64
C VAL A 277 21.01 -0.45 -9.43
N LEU A 278 20.27 -0.53 -8.34
CA LEU A 278 20.51 0.24 -7.12
C LEU A 278 21.88 -0.10 -6.53
N ASN A 279 22.16 -1.40 -6.40
CA ASN A 279 23.45 -1.89 -5.92
C ASN A 279 23.64 -3.38 -6.30
N PRO A 280 24.80 -4.01 -6.01
CA PRO A 280 25.08 -5.38 -6.44
C PRO A 280 24.22 -6.49 -5.81
N VAL A 281 23.32 -6.18 -4.88
CA VAL A 281 22.42 -7.14 -4.21
C VAL A 281 20.95 -6.78 -4.38
N ASP A 282 20.67 -5.63 -4.98
CA ASP A 282 19.32 -5.09 -5.11
C ASP A 282 19.03 -4.69 -6.57
N PRO A 283 18.05 -5.36 -7.23
CA PRO A 283 17.73 -5.12 -8.63
C PRO A 283 16.91 -3.84 -8.89
N HIS A 284 16.48 -3.10 -7.86
CA HIS A 284 15.69 -1.87 -8.07
C HIS A 284 16.42 -0.91 -9.01
N PRO A 285 15.70 -0.11 -9.83
CA PRO A 285 16.33 0.86 -10.71
C PRO A 285 17.15 1.89 -9.91
N SER A 286 18.29 2.29 -10.47
CA SER A 286 19.04 3.44 -9.96
C SER A 286 18.41 4.76 -10.44
N ALA A 287 18.81 5.89 -9.84
CA ALA A 287 18.45 7.21 -10.34
C ALA A 287 18.85 7.44 -11.81
N LEU A 288 19.90 6.76 -12.30
CA LEU A 288 20.26 6.81 -13.72
C LEU A 288 19.27 6.01 -14.58
N ALA A 289 18.83 4.84 -14.13
CA ALA A 289 17.83 4.06 -14.85
C ALA A 289 16.51 4.83 -14.96
N ASP A 290 16.03 5.45 -13.88
CA ASP A 290 14.85 6.31 -13.90
C ASP A 290 15.01 7.53 -14.82
N LYS A 291 16.19 8.15 -14.82
CA LYS A 291 16.50 9.22 -15.78
C LYS A 291 16.37 8.71 -17.22
N LEU A 292 17.03 7.60 -17.56
CA LEU A 292 16.98 7.04 -18.91
C LEU A 292 15.55 6.64 -19.29
N ALA A 293 14.76 6.10 -18.35
CA ALA A 293 13.37 5.77 -18.57
C ALA A 293 12.53 7.00 -18.92
N GLY A 294 12.62 8.08 -18.13
CA GLY A 294 11.88 9.31 -18.40
C GLY A 294 12.28 9.96 -19.72
N GLU A 295 13.58 9.98 -20.04
CA GLU A 295 14.09 10.50 -21.31
C GLU A 295 13.63 9.65 -22.51
N TYR A 296 13.64 8.32 -22.37
CA TYR A 296 13.24 7.41 -23.44
C TYR A 296 11.73 7.43 -23.70
N ILE A 297 10.91 7.54 -22.64
CA ILE A 297 9.45 7.72 -22.79
C ILE A 297 9.16 9.02 -23.55
N TYR A 298 9.82 10.12 -23.16
CA TYR A 298 9.69 11.40 -23.86
C TYR A 298 10.05 11.29 -25.36
N GLN A 299 11.10 10.54 -25.71
CA GLN A 299 11.53 10.34 -27.10
C GLN A 299 10.63 9.39 -27.90
N SER A 300 10.07 8.38 -27.23
CA SER A 300 9.33 7.30 -27.88
C SER A 300 7.87 7.67 -28.16
N ILE A 301 7.35 8.69 -27.47
CA ILE A 301 5.96 9.11 -27.58
C ILE A 301 5.88 10.49 -28.24
N ASN A 302 5.00 10.61 -29.23
CA ASN A 302 4.69 11.89 -29.86
C ASN A 302 3.79 12.75 -28.95
N PHE A 303 4.39 13.32 -27.90
CA PHE A 303 3.68 14.18 -26.96
C PHE A 303 3.20 15.48 -27.58
N LYS A 304 3.87 15.97 -28.63
CA LYS A 304 3.43 17.15 -29.37
C LYS A 304 2.02 16.97 -29.91
N ASP A 305 1.74 15.85 -30.58
CA ASP A 305 0.41 15.56 -31.09
C ASP A 305 -0.58 15.30 -29.95
N LYS A 306 -0.18 14.56 -28.91
CA LYS A 306 -1.05 14.28 -27.75
C LYS A 306 -1.48 15.54 -27.00
N ILE A 307 -0.58 16.48 -26.79
CA ILE A 307 -0.85 17.75 -26.11
C ILE A 307 -1.71 18.65 -27.01
N ALA A 308 -1.41 18.72 -28.31
CA ALA A 308 -2.19 19.51 -29.26
C ALA A 308 -3.64 19.02 -29.41
N HIS A 309 -3.87 17.71 -29.33
CA HIS A 309 -5.19 17.09 -29.40
C HIS A 309 -5.81 16.84 -28.03
N SER A 310 -5.16 17.29 -26.95
CA SER A 310 -5.73 17.15 -25.61
C SER A 310 -7.06 17.88 -25.59
N GLN A 311 -8.11 17.15 -25.22
CA GLN A 311 -9.42 17.77 -25.12
C GLN A 311 -9.34 18.82 -24.02
N LYS A 312 -9.76 20.05 -24.33
CA LYS A 312 -9.95 21.12 -23.35
C LYS A 312 -11.14 20.78 -22.45
N PHE A 313 -11.04 19.69 -21.70
CA PHE A 313 -12.02 19.34 -20.69
C PHE A 313 -11.77 20.21 -19.47
N THR A 314 -12.52 21.30 -19.39
CA THR A 314 -12.83 21.90 -18.09
C THR A 314 -13.88 21.02 -17.44
N THR A 315 -13.48 20.17 -16.50
CA THR A 315 -14.43 19.55 -15.58
C THR A 315 -14.96 20.65 -14.65
N SER A 316 -16.25 20.95 -14.76
CA SER A 316 -16.93 21.83 -13.82
C SER A 316 -17.24 21.05 -12.55
N THR A 317 -16.80 21.52 -11.40
CA THR A 317 -17.25 20.95 -10.14
C THR A 317 -18.69 21.38 -9.88
N LYS A 318 -19.46 20.45 -9.32
CA LYS A 318 -20.81 20.69 -8.83
C LYS A 318 -20.78 20.53 -7.33
N THR A 319 -21.58 21.34 -6.66
CA THR A 319 -21.74 21.30 -5.22
C THR A 319 -23.20 21.04 -4.92
N GLN A 320 -23.47 20.02 -4.11
CA GLN A 320 -24.84 19.59 -3.83
C GLN A 320 -24.95 19.07 -2.40
N TRP A 321 -26.00 19.49 -1.70
CA TRP A 321 -26.42 18.88 -0.45
C TRP A 321 -27.01 17.50 -0.73
N ILE A 322 -26.55 16.48 -0.02
CA ILE A 322 -26.96 15.11 -0.25
C ILE A 322 -28.08 14.74 0.71
N THR A 323 -29.27 14.47 0.18
CA THR A 323 -30.38 13.80 0.90
C THR A 323 -30.67 12.42 0.29
N LEU A 324 -31.46 11.61 0.99
CA LEU A 324 -31.99 10.37 0.42
C LEU A 324 -32.71 10.66 -0.92
N GLY A 325 -32.46 9.84 -1.95
CA GLY A 325 -32.97 10.01 -3.31
C GLY A 325 -32.25 11.06 -4.15
N THR A 326 -31.22 11.73 -3.63
CA THR A 326 -30.42 12.68 -4.40
C THR A 326 -29.75 11.99 -5.59
N LYS A 327 -29.94 12.53 -6.80
CA LYS A 327 -29.34 12.02 -8.04
C LYS A 327 -28.14 12.84 -8.49
N LEU A 328 -26.97 12.22 -8.45
CA LEU A 328 -25.69 12.74 -8.94
C LEU A 328 -25.49 12.36 -10.41
N ASN A 329 -26.32 12.94 -11.28
CA ASN A 329 -26.26 12.67 -12.71
C ASN A 329 -24.89 13.03 -13.31
N GLY A 330 -24.26 12.05 -13.94
CA GLY A 330 -22.95 12.21 -14.56
C GLY A 330 -21.78 12.21 -13.58
N LEU A 331 -21.98 11.78 -12.32
CA LEU A 331 -20.92 11.64 -11.32
C LEU A 331 -19.72 10.88 -11.89
N ARG A 332 -18.60 11.58 -12.01
CA ARG A 332 -17.28 11.04 -12.33
C ARG A 332 -16.49 10.74 -11.07
N GLY A 333 -16.77 11.46 -9.99
CA GLY A 333 -16.42 11.11 -8.63
C GLY A 333 -16.47 12.29 -7.65
N ILE A 334 -16.38 12.00 -6.36
CA ILE A 334 -16.53 12.99 -5.27
C ILE A 334 -15.14 13.46 -4.85
N ILE A 335 -14.94 14.77 -4.84
CA ILE A 335 -13.69 15.46 -4.52
C ILE A 335 -13.56 15.67 -3.02
N SER A 336 -14.65 16.06 -2.37
CA SER A 336 -14.74 16.26 -0.93
C SER A 336 -16.17 16.12 -0.44
N ALA A 337 -16.31 15.77 0.83
CA ALA A 337 -17.55 15.86 1.59
C ALA A 337 -17.28 16.68 2.86
N ASP A 338 -18.32 17.28 3.43
CA ASP A 338 -18.22 17.94 4.74
C ASP A 338 -17.54 17.05 5.79
N PRO A 339 -16.69 17.62 6.68
CA PRO A 339 -15.97 16.86 7.69
C PRO A 339 -16.89 15.92 8.49
N GLY A 340 -16.45 14.68 8.68
CA GLY A 340 -17.23 13.66 9.39
C GLY A 340 -18.12 12.80 8.49
N TRP A 341 -18.23 13.10 7.20
CA TRP A 341 -18.91 12.26 6.21
C TRP A 341 -17.95 11.39 5.40
N VAL A 342 -18.42 10.20 5.03
CA VAL A 342 -17.84 9.25 4.08
C VAL A 342 -18.92 8.79 3.12
N PHE A 343 -18.56 8.08 2.06
CA PHE A 343 -19.55 7.56 1.13
C PHE A 343 -19.14 6.21 0.56
N PHE A 344 -20.15 5.43 0.15
CA PHE A 344 -19.99 4.10 -0.43
C PHE A 344 -20.75 3.99 -1.74
N ASP A 345 -20.05 3.84 -2.87
CA ASP A 345 -20.71 3.53 -4.13
C ASP A 345 -20.82 2.00 -4.33
N ARG A 346 -22.05 1.50 -4.21
CA ARG A 346 -22.44 0.08 -4.29
C ARG A 346 -22.05 -0.56 -5.62
N LYS A 347 -21.85 0.23 -6.68
CA LYS A 347 -21.38 -0.27 -7.98
C LYS A 347 -20.02 -0.96 -7.87
N PHE A 348 -19.18 -0.58 -6.92
CA PHE A 348 -17.81 -1.09 -6.79
C PHE A 348 -17.66 -2.29 -5.84
N ASP A 349 -18.76 -2.94 -5.45
CA ASP A 349 -18.90 -4.16 -4.61
C ASP A 349 -17.65 -4.56 -3.79
N LEU A 350 -17.73 -4.42 -2.45
CA LEU A 350 -16.57 -4.37 -1.54
C LEU A 350 -15.51 -3.33 -1.97
N GLY A 351 -15.96 -2.10 -2.24
CA GLY A 351 -15.16 -1.03 -2.84
C GLY A 351 -14.81 0.09 -1.86
N THR A 352 -13.53 0.13 -1.46
CA THR A 352 -12.98 1.17 -0.61
C THR A 352 -13.01 2.54 -1.31
N GLN A 353 -13.83 3.50 -0.88
CA GLN A 353 -13.75 4.85 -1.45
C GLN A 353 -12.96 5.81 -0.57
N ARG A 354 -11.87 6.35 -1.14
CA ARG A 354 -10.91 7.17 -0.39
C ARG A 354 -11.42 8.61 -0.32
N LEU A 355 -11.72 9.10 0.87
CA LEU A 355 -11.81 10.54 1.09
C LEU A 355 -10.44 11.12 1.38
N PHE A 356 -10.10 12.18 0.64
CA PHE A 356 -8.89 12.95 0.90
C PHE A 356 -9.10 13.84 2.12
N LEU A 357 -8.45 13.46 3.22
CA LEU A 357 -8.68 14.11 4.50
C LEU A 357 -7.99 15.50 4.53
N PRO A 358 -8.74 16.56 4.88
CA PRO A 358 -8.38 17.94 4.53
C PRO A 358 -7.23 18.57 5.33
N ASP A 359 -6.77 17.98 6.43
CA ASP A 359 -5.88 18.71 7.35
C ASP A 359 -4.45 18.86 6.81
N SER A 360 -4.11 20.11 6.47
CA SER A 360 -2.87 20.60 5.84
C SER A 360 -1.92 21.32 6.79
N SER A 361 -2.26 21.46 8.07
CA SER A 361 -1.58 22.40 8.97
C SER A 361 -0.40 21.85 9.78
N SER A 362 -0.11 20.54 9.70
CA SER A 362 1.00 19.89 10.46
C SER A 362 1.89 18.97 9.62
N ARG A 363 1.89 19.10 8.28
CA ARG A 363 2.42 18.09 7.35
C ARG A 363 3.93 18.12 7.12
N GLN A 364 4.70 17.68 8.12
CA GLN A 364 5.98 17.00 7.90
C GLN A 364 5.99 15.73 8.74
N VAL A 365 5.29 14.71 8.28
CA VAL A 365 5.14 13.46 9.02
C VAL A 365 5.52 12.30 8.10
N PHE A 366 6.38 11.42 8.63
CA PHE A 366 7.14 10.41 7.90
C PHE A 366 6.26 9.42 7.12
N TYR A 367 6.79 8.84 6.03
CA TYR A 367 6.12 7.85 5.15
C TYR A 367 5.28 6.80 5.88
N LEU A 368 5.72 6.34 7.05
CA LEU A 368 5.00 5.34 7.81
C LEU A 368 3.72 5.94 8.40
N GLU A 369 3.73 7.15 8.94
CA GLU A 369 2.55 7.76 9.58
C GLU A 369 1.41 8.11 8.60
N ASP A 370 1.70 8.22 7.30
CA ASP A 370 0.76 8.73 6.27
C ASP A 370 0.47 7.70 5.14
N ILE A 371 0.56 6.40 5.44
CA ILE A 371 0.12 5.37 4.48
C ILE A 371 -1.41 5.30 4.52
N LEU A 372 -2.02 5.87 3.50
CA LEU A 372 -3.42 5.70 3.11
C LEU A 372 -4.45 6.42 3.98
N LYS A 373 -4.72 7.69 3.62
CA LYS A 373 -5.99 8.38 3.89
C LYS A 373 -7.12 7.71 3.13
N THR A 374 -7.54 6.57 3.64
CA THR A 374 -8.73 5.88 3.19
C THR A 374 -9.61 5.71 4.37
N ALA A 375 -10.66 6.50 4.46
CA ALA A 375 -11.84 6.10 5.19
C ALA A 375 -12.52 5.02 4.31
N LYS A 376 -12.47 3.74 4.72
CA LYS A 376 -13.19 2.69 3.97
C LYS A 376 -14.66 2.69 4.39
N ALA A 377 -15.57 2.95 3.46
CA ALA A 377 -16.99 2.67 3.61
C ALA A 377 -17.29 1.27 3.08
N PHE A 378 -18.27 0.58 3.66
CA PHE A 378 -18.63 -0.80 3.29
C PHE A 378 -20.14 -0.91 3.09
N THR A 379 -20.58 -1.91 2.31
CA THR A 379 -21.94 -2.44 2.41
C THR A 379 -22.19 -2.75 3.89
N HIS A 380 -23.36 -2.38 4.41
CA HIS A 380 -23.71 -2.39 5.84
C HIS A 380 -23.80 -3.78 6.50
N GLU A 381 -22.86 -4.66 6.19
CA GLU A 381 -22.65 -5.96 6.81
C GLU A 381 -22.00 -5.83 8.19
N GLY A 382 -22.06 -4.68 8.89
CA GLY A 382 -21.67 -4.58 10.30
C GLY A 382 -20.34 -3.87 10.59
N TRP A 383 -20.04 -2.76 9.90
CA TRP A 383 -18.96 -1.85 10.31
C TRP A 383 -19.55 -0.58 10.91
N VAL A 384 -18.98 -0.12 12.03
CA VAL A 384 -19.34 1.18 12.61
C VAL A 384 -18.44 2.26 12.05
N GLY A 385 -19.01 3.15 11.24
CA GLY A 385 -18.29 4.28 10.67
C GLY A 385 -17.30 3.86 9.60
N ALA A 386 -16.06 4.36 9.67
CA ALA A 386 -15.03 4.12 8.67
C ALA A 386 -13.73 3.60 9.28
N LYS A 387 -12.92 2.93 8.46
CA LYS A 387 -11.57 2.50 8.87
C LYS A 387 -10.51 3.45 8.38
N ILE A 388 -9.50 3.71 9.19
CA ILE A 388 -8.33 4.51 8.83
C ILE A 388 -7.07 3.69 9.15
N GLU A 389 -6.16 3.57 8.17
CA GLU A 389 -4.82 3.05 8.45
C GLU A 389 -3.98 4.16 9.09
N TYR A 390 -3.39 3.87 10.25
CA TYR A 390 -2.58 4.80 11.02
C TYR A 390 -1.34 4.08 11.51
N ASN A 391 -0.14 4.57 11.22
CA ASN A 391 1.08 3.88 11.65
C ASN A 391 1.83 4.71 12.69
N LEU A 392 2.49 4.01 13.61
CA LEU A 392 3.19 4.59 14.75
C LEU A 392 4.57 3.95 14.87
N LYS A 393 5.60 4.77 15.05
CA LYS A 393 6.96 4.29 15.29
C LYS A 393 7.17 3.94 16.76
N GLY A 394 7.63 2.71 17.00
CA GLY A 394 8.34 2.28 18.20
C GLY A 394 7.63 2.45 19.56
N ASN A 395 8.20 1.74 20.53
CA ASN A 395 7.78 1.57 21.92
C ASN A 395 6.56 0.65 22.12
N ARG A 396 6.47 0.09 23.33
CA ARG A 396 5.31 -0.70 23.75
C ARG A 396 4.11 0.17 24.14
N ASN A 397 4.23 1.49 24.21
CA ASN A 397 3.21 2.42 24.71
C ASN A 397 2.89 3.47 23.65
N LEU A 398 2.02 3.11 22.73
CA LEU A 398 1.67 3.94 21.60
C LEU A 398 0.58 4.92 22.02
N GLN A 399 0.69 6.16 21.55
CA GLN A 399 -0.29 7.21 21.80
C GLN A 399 -1.00 7.59 20.51
N LEU A 400 -2.32 7.55 20.54
CA LEU A 400 -3.19 7.95 19.44
C LEU A 400 -4.15 9.05 19.92
N PRO A 401 -4.41 10.10 19.13
CA PRO A 401 -5.41 11.09 19.50
C PRO A 401 -6.82 10.49 19.53
N ARG A 402 -7.72 11.07 20.35
CA ARG A 402 -9.14 10.67 20.42
C ARG A 402 -9.89 10.85 19.09
N SER A 403 -9.37 11.70 18.22
CA SER A 403 -9.87 11.89 16.86
C SER A 403 -8.72 11.84 15.87
N VAL A 404 -8.91 11.09 14.80
CA VAL A 404 -7.95 10.94 13.72
C VAL A 404 -8.60 11.53 12.48
N TYR A 405 -7.96 12.54 11.89
CA TYR A 405 -8.47 13.27 10.71
C TYR A 405 -9.89 13.85 10.86
N GLY A 406 -10.23 14.30 12.06
CA GLY A 406 -11.56 14.87 12.36
C GLY A 406 -12.64 13.83 12.69
N PHE A 407 -12.33 12.53 12.62
CA PHE A 407 -13.25 11.46 13.02
C PHE A 407 -12.87 10.92 14.41
N LYS A 408 -13.84 10.80 15.32
CA LYS A 408 -13.60 10.24 16.67
C LYS A 408 -13.25 8.76 16.55
N VAL A 409 -12.21 8.32 17.23
CA VAL A 409 -11.85 6.90 17.30
C VAL A 409 -12.89 6.14 18.13
N VAL A 410 -13.49 5.12 17.55
CA VAL A 410 -14.52 4.28 18.19
C VAL A 410 -14.05 2.85 18.41
N GLY A 411 -13.05 2.38 17.65
CA GLY A 411 -12.62 1.00 17.66
C GLY A 411 -11.24 0.79 17.03
N PHE A 412 -10.80 -0.47 17.05
CA PHE A 412 -9.61 -0.94 16.36
C PHE A 412 -9.92 -2.28 15.72
N SER A 413 -9.81 -2.35 14.40
CA SER A 413 -9.97 -3.61 13.65
C SER A 413 -8.70 -4.47 13.71
N LYS A 414 -7.52 -3.82 13.75
CA LYS A 414 -6.24 -4.52 13.57
C LYS A 414 -5.08 -3.72 14.15
N VAL A 415 -4.15 -4.42 14.79
CA VAL A 415 -2.84 -3.88 15.21
C VAL A 415 -1.78 -4.84 14.67
N THR A 416 -0.89 -4.35 13.81
CA THR A 416 0.20 -5.14 13.23
C THR A 416 1.53 -4.57 13.67
N GLY A 417 2.34 -5.36 14.38
CA GLY A 417 3.72 -5.01 14.71
C GLY A 417 4.68 -5.45 13.60
N PHE A 418 5.64 -4.60 13.26
CA PHE A 418 6.69 -4.86 12.30
C PHE A 418 8.06 -4.82 13.00
N TRP A 419 8.91 -5.77 12.67
CA TRP A 419 10.29 -5.83 13.18
C TRP A 419 11.20 -6.30 12.08
N ARG A 420 12.50 -6.02 12.20
CA ARG A 420 13.49 -6.63 11.32
C ARG A 420 14.20 -7.77 12.01
N GLU A 421 14.40 -8.83 11.25
CA GLU A 421 15.35 -9.87 11.59
C GLU A 421 16.37 -9.94 10.45
N LYS A 422 17.59 -9.44 10.70
CA LYS A 422 18.70 -9.47 9.73
C LYS A 422 18.38 -8.73 8.43
N GLY A 423 17.79 -7.55 8.55
CA GLY A 423 17.42 -6.67 7.44
C GLY A 423 16.12 -7.07 6.73
N ALA A 424 15.60 -8.29 6.92
CA ALA A 424 14.29 -8.69 6.41
C ALA A 424 13.19 -8.08 7.29
N LEU A 425 12.23 -7.41 6.67
CA LEU A 425 11.04 -6.91 7.35
C LEU A 425 10.08 -8.07 7.60
N HIS A 426 9.69 -8.24 8.85
CA HIS A 426 8.66 -9.17 9.27
C HIS A 426 7.49 -8.39 9.86
N SER A 427 6.32 -9.01 9.85
CA SER A 427 5.10 -8.45 10.44
C SER A 427 4.34 -9.53 11.20
N GLN A 428 3.66 -9.12 12.27
CA GLN A 428 2.79 -9.98 13.07
C GLN A 428 1.55 -9.17 13.42
N ASP A 429 0.39 -9.75 13.12
CA ASP A 429 -0.87 -9.25 13.65
C ASP A 429 -0.95 -9.60 15.13
N LEU A 430 -1.16 -8.60 15.96
CA LEU A 430 -1.25 -8.74 17.40
C LEU A 430 -2.68 -9.06 17.80
N SER A 431 -2.83 -10.10 18.62
CA SER A 431 -4.10 -10.41 19.27
C SER A 431 -4.40 -9.41 20.39
N LEU A 432 -5.66 -9.29 20.79
CA LEU A 432 -6.01 -8.42 21.92
C LEU A 432 -5.37 -8.83 23.24
N SER A 433 -5.00 -10.09 23.45
CA SER A 433 -4.24 -10.48 24.65
C SER A 433 -2.82 -9.91 24.65
N GLU A 434 -2.31 -9.52 23.49
CA GLU A 434 -1.01 -8.87 23.32
C GLU A 434 -1.13 -7.34 23.33
N VAL A 435 -2.33 -6.76 23.44
CA VAL A 435 -2.54 -5.31 23.33
C VAL A 435 -3.60 -4.84 24.32
N ASP A 436 -3.22 -4.00 25.28
CA ASP A 436 -4.14 -3.29 26.15
C ASP A 436 -4.44 -1.91 25.56
N ILE A 437 -5.71 -1.63 25.28
CA ILE A 437 -6.15 -0.36 24.70
C ILE A 437 -7.04 0.35 25.71
N SER A 438 -6.64 1.54 26.13
CA SER A 438 -7.39 2.39 27.07
C SER A 438 -7.47 3.82 26.57
N LYS A 439 -8.52 4.55 26.97
CA LYS A 439 -8.67 5.97 26.62
C LYS A 439 -8.78 6.83 27.87
N ASN A 440 -8.21 8.03 27.80
CA ASN A 440 -8.28 9.05 28.85
C ASN A 440 -8.31 10.43 28.20
N ASP A 441 -8.27 11.50 28.99
CA ASP A 441 -8.38 12.87 28.49
C ASP A 441 -7.26 13.32 27.55
N GLN A 442 -6.13 12.62 27.56
CA GLN A 442 -4.98 12.90 26.69
C GLN A 442 -5.04 12.14 25.36
N GLY A 443 -5.83 11.08 25.23
CA GLY A 443 -5.84 10.26 24.02
C GLY A 443 -6.31 8.83 24.23
N ILE A 444 -5.87 7.97 23.32
CA ILE A 444 -5.95 6.52 23.41
C ILE A 444 -4.53 5.99 23.58
N ASN A 445 -4.30 5.31 24.69
CA ASN A 445 -3.08 4.60 24.98
C ASN A 445 -3.21 3.14 24.54
N ILE A 446 -2.22 2.66 23.80
CA ILE A 446 -2.14 1.28 23.32
C ILE A 446 -0.85 0.69 23.88
N GLU A 447 -0.98 -0.16 24.89
CA GLU A 447 0.13 -0.87 25.51
C GLU A 447 0.29 -2.27 24.88
N VAL A 448 1.42 -2.52 24.25
CA VAL A 448 1.75 -3.76 23.56
C VAL A 448 2.50 -4.69 24.50
N ASN A 449 1.78 -5.70 24.95
CA ASN A 449 2.23 -6.76 25.85
C ASN A 449 2.73 -7.98 25.07
N SER A 450 3.62 -7.75 24.09
CA SER A 450 4.26 -8.83 23.34
C SER A 450 5.66 -9.12 23.87
N PRO A 451 6.12 -10.39 23.88
CA PRO A 451 7.53 -10.69 24.16
C PRO A 451 8.46 -10.17 23.07
N ARG A 452 7.92 -9.80 21.90
CA ARG A 452 8.66 -9.28 20.76
C ARG A 452 8.68 -7.74 20.80
N GLU A 453 9.87 -7.18 20.57
CA GLU A 453 10.03 -5.75 20.32
C GLU A 453 9.74 -5.45 18.84
N PHE A 454 8.92 -4.44 18.59
CA PHE A 454 8.58 -3.99 17.24
C PHE A 454 9.16 -2.60 16.99
N GLU A 455 9.61 -2.38 15.76
CA GLU A 455 10.17 -1.11 15.30
C GLU A 455 9.05 -0.15 14.85
N LEU A 456 7.93 -0.71 14.38
CA LEU A 456 6.81 0.01 13.79
C LEU A 456 5.50 -0.75 14.07
N TYR A 457 4.41 0.00 14.19
CA TYR A 457 3.05 -0.53 14.26
C TYR A 457 2.19 0.05 13.15
N LYS A 458 1.38 -0.78 12.51
CA LYS A 458 0.25 -0.36 11.67
C LYS A 458 -1.05 -0.66 12.40
N LEU A 459 -1.85 0.38 12.62
CA LEU A 459 -3.18 0.29 13.19
C LEU A 459 -4.20 0.41 12.07
N VAL A 460 -5.25 -0.40 12.12
CA VAL A 460 -6.49 -0.17 11.38
C VAL A 460 -7.50 0.31 12.42
N VAL A 461 -7.67 1.63 12.48
CA VAL A 461 -8.48 2.34 13.47
C VAL A 461 -9.91 2.47 12.95
N ASP A 462 -10.90 2.09 13.74
CA ASP A 462 -12.30 2.34 13.42
C ASP A 462 -12.70 3.71 13.97
N VAL A 463 -13.27 4.56 13.13
CA VAL A 463 -13.63 5.94 13.46
C VAL A 463 -15.12 6.19 13.20
N SER A 464 -15.74 7.04 14.01
CA SER A 464 -17.12 7.45 13.83
C SER A 464 -17.26 8.27 12.56
N ALA A 465 -18.11 7.85 11.65
CA ALA A 465 -18.44 8.60 10.45
C ALA A 465 -19.96 8.61 10.19
N ASN A 466 -20.42 9.67 9.54
CA ASN A 466 -21.67 9.66 8.80
C ASN A 466 -21.39 9.09 7.40
N GLN A 467 -22.28 8.29 6.84
CA GLN A 467 -22.13 7.66 5.54
C GLN A 467 -23.35 7.88 4.68
N PHE A 468 -23.15 8.07 3.38
CA PHE A 468 -24.21 7.90 2.39
C PHE A 468 -23.82 6.86 1.33
N ASP A 469 -24.79 6.04 0.93
CA ASP A 469 -24.59 5.04 -0.11
C ASP A 469 -25.07 5.58 -1.45
N LEU A 470 -24.32 5.30 -2.50
CA LEU A 470 -24.69 5.55 -3.88
C LEU A 470 -24.99 4.24 -4.59
N GLU A 471 -26.07 4.22 -5.36
CA GLU A 471 -26.39 3.15 -6.29
C GLU A 471 -26.78 3.79 -7.62
N ASN A 472 -25.98 3.54 -8.66
CA ASN A 472 -26.17 4.15 -9.99
C ASN A 472 -26.24 5.70 -9.95
N GLY A 473 -25.46 6.32 -9.06
CA GLY A 473 -25.44 7.77 -8.87
C GLY A 473 -26.61 8.33 -8.07
N GLU A 474 -27.48 7.49 -7.51
CA GLU A 474 -28.56 7.90 -6.61
C GLU A 474 -28.21 7.55 -5.15
N VAL A 475 -28.51 8.46 -4.23
CA VAL A 475 -28.28 8.25 -2.80
C VAL A 475 -29.38 7.35 -2.24
N THR A 476 -29.05 6.10 -1.93
CA THR A 476 -30.05 5.08 -1.55
C THR A 476 -30.19 4.85 -0.06
N SER A 477 -29.22 5.29 0.74
CA SER A 477 -29.29 5.19 2.20
C SER A 477 -28.33 6.15 2.89
N LEU A 478 -28.65 6.49 4.14
CA LEU A 478 -27.88 7.39 5.01
C LEU A 478 -27.67 6.75 6.37
N PHE A 479 -26.45 6.78 6.86
CA PHE A 479 -26.06 6.19 8.13
C PHE A 479 -25.27 7.15 8.98
N GLN A 480 -25.41 6.97 10.29
CA GLN A 480 -24.60 7.68 11.27
C GLN A 480 -24.03 6.70 12.28
N THR A 481 -22.77 6.89 12.63
CA THR A 481 -22.19 6.28 13.82
C THR A 481 -22.70 6.99 15.07
N LYS A 482 -23.46 6.28 15.92
CA LYS A 482 -23.81 6.75 17.26
C LYS A 482 -23.18 5.85 18.33
N THR A 483 -22.73 6.44 19.42
CA THR A 483 -22.24 5.69 20.58
C THR A 483 -23.32 5.66 21.65
N TYR A 484 -23.75 4.46 22.02
CA TYR A 484 -24.70 4.25 23.11
C TYR A 484 -23.95 3.91 24.39
N THR A 485 -24.36 4.52 25.50
CA THR A 485 -23.79 4.27 26.83
C THR A 485 -24.80 3.51 27.67
N LEU A 486 -24.40 2.33 28.18
CA LEU A 486 -25.27 1.40 28.90
C LEU A 486 -24.64 1.05 30.26
N PRO A 487 -25.44 0.93 31.35
CA PRO A 487 -24.98 0.34 32.59
C PRO A 487 -24.84 -1.18 32.47
N SER A 488 -23.95 -1.80 33.25
CA SER A 488 -23.71 -3.26 33.20
C SER A 488 -24.85 -4.14 33.72
N PHE A 489 -25.83 -3.60 34.44
CA PHE A 489 -27.00 -4.34 34.98
C PHE A 489 -28.34 -3.75 34.51
N THR A 490 -29.15 -4.58 33.85
CA THR A 490 -30.61 -4.44 33.80
C THR A 490 -31.25 -5.82 34.04
N THR A 491 -32.16 -5.92 35.01
CA THR A 491 -32.69 -7.17 35.58
C THR A 491 -33.49 -8.06 34.62
N GLU A 492 -33.80 -7.57 33.43
CA GLU A 492 -34.17 -8.37 32.27
C GLU A 492 -33.44 -7.75 31.10
N GLY A 493 -32.65 -8.51 30.35
CA GLY A 493 -31.87 -8.04 29.19
C GLY A 493 -32.73 -7.59 28.00
N ILE A 494 -33.74 -6.75 28.21
CA ILE A 494 -34.41 -5.96 27.20
C ILE A 494 -33.80 -4.57 27.31
N ILE A 495 -32.83 -4.31 26.44
CA ILE A 495 -32.47 -2.94 26.12
C ILE A 495 -33.74 -2.34 25.53
N GLY A 496 -34.23 -1.24 26.12
CA GLY A 496 -35.33 -0.45 25.55
C GLY A 496 -35.10 -0.32 24.05
N SER A 497 -36.14 -0.60 23.25
CA SER A 497 -36.03 -0.94 21.82
C SER A 497 -34.87 -0.24 21.12
N LEU A 498 -33.73 -0.93 21.01
CA LEU A 498 -32.66 -0.47 20.17
C LEU A 498 -33.20 -0.36 18.73
N PRO A 499 -32.80 0.66 17.95
CA PRO A 499 -33.17 0.75 16.54
C PRO A 499 -32.90 -0.57 15.82
N LYS A 500 -33.67 -0.86 14.76
CA LYS A 500 -33.33 -2.00 13.88
C LYS A 500 -31.95 -1.72 13.27
N PHE A 501 -30.92 -2.32 13.82
CA PHE A 501 -29.57 -2.24 13.26
C PHE A 501 -29.42 -3.13 12.03
N TYR A 502 -28.38 -2.92 11.23
CA TYR A 502 -27.96 -3.82 10.15
C TYR A 502 -26.51 -4.23 10.46
N TRP A 503 -26.32 -5.47 10.90
CA TRP A 503 -25.00 -6.05 11.18
C TRP A 503 -25.03 -7.49 10.68
N ASN A 504 -24.03 -7.90 9.90
CA ASN A 504 -23.90 -9.27 9.42
C ASN A 504 -22.48 -9.86 9.61
N ASP A 505 -21.52 -9.12 10.17
CA ASP A 505 -20.17 -9.62 10.39
C ASP A 505 -20.08 -10.31 11.76
N GLN A 506 -19.90 -11.62 11.75
CA GLN A 506 -19.82 -12.43 12.96
C GLN A 506 -18.48 -12.31 13.71
N ASN A 507 -17.54 -11.48 13.24
CA ASN A 507 -16.13 -11.64 13.61
C ASN A 507 -15.45 -10.42 14.26
N THR A 508 -16.13 -9.31 14.54
CA THR A 508 -15.50 -8.22 15.32
C THR A 508 -16.51 -7.48 16.21
N ASN A 509 -16.47 -7.79 17.50
CA ASN A 509 -17.37 -7.26 18.52
C ASN A 509 -16.52 -6.65 19.64
N PHE A 510 -16.24 -5.35 19.58
CA PHE A 510 -15.52 -4.63 20.64
C PHE A 510 -16.41 -3.57 21.28
N ALA A 511 -16.26 -3.38 22.59
CA ALA A 511 -16.92 -2.32 23.34
C ALA A 511 -15.90 -1.64 24.27
N TRP A 512 -16.17 -0.38 24.63
CA TRP A 512 -15.42 0.28 25.69
C TRP A 512 -16.09 -0.02 27.03
N ILE A 513 -15.38 -0.67 27.94
CA ILE A 513 -15.82 -0.95 29.30
C ILE A 513 -14.94 -0.14 30.24
N ASN A 514 -15.53 0.84 30.94
CA ASN A 514 -14.79 1.77 31.81
C ASN A 514 -13.53 2.36 31.13
N ASN A 515 -13.68 2.81 29.88
CA ASN A 515 -12.61 3.34 29.03
C ASN A 515 -11.52 2.35 28.58
N LYS A 516 -11.70 1.04 28.79
CA LYS A 516 -10.84 -0.01 28.25
C LYS A 516 -11.53 -0.71 27.08
N MET A 517 -10.82 -0.92 25.98
CA MET A 517 -11.36 -1.71 24.86
C MET A 517 -11.41 -3.18 25.27
N THR A 518 -12.55 -3.83 25.05
CA THR A 518 -12.75 -5.23 25.42
C THR A 518 -13.49 -5.97 24.32
N ALA A 519 -13.05 -7.19 24.01
CA ALA A 519 -13.77 -8.11 23.16
C ALA A 519 -15.05 -8.55 23.85
N VAL A 520 -16.15 -8.48 23.12
CA VAL A 520 -17.49 -8.87 23.60
C VAL A 520 -18.11 -9.81 22.57
N GLU A 521 -19.11 -10.61 22.93
CA GLU A 521 -19.90 -11.36 21.94
C GLU A 521 -21.30 -10.76 21.89
N ILE A 522 -21.60 -10.00 20.85
CA ILE A 522 -22.90 -9.33 20.70
C ILE A 522 -23.85 -10.27 19.97
N LYS A 523 -24.77 -10.92 20.70
CA LYS A 523 -25.86 -11.72 20.10
C LYS A 523 -27.11 -10.88 19.89
N ARG A 524 -27.77 -11.06 18.74
CA ARG A 524 -29.00 -10.37 18.38
C ARG A 524 -30.19 -11.32 18.23
N ASP A 525 -31.15 -11.22 19.15
CA ASP A 525 -32.50 -11.76 19.00
C ASP A 525 -33.51 -10.61 19.11
N GLY A 526 -33.86 -10.01 17.96
CA GLY A 526 -35.03 -9.13 17.82
C GLY A 526 -35.05 -7.78 18.54
N LYS A 527 -34.12 -7.46 19.47
CA LYS A 527 -33.90 -6.16 20.16
C LYS A 527 -32.83 -6.19 21.28
N LYS A 528 -32.23 -7.35 21.58
CA LYS A 528 -31.30 -7.54 22.71
C LYS A 528 -29.84 -7.56 22.24
N VAL A 529 -28.94 -6.97 23.04
CA VAL A 529 -27.48 -7.13 22.95
C VAL A 529 -27.06 -7.88 24.21
N GLU A 530 -26.53 -9.09 24.04
CA GLU A 530 -25.90 -9.84 25.14
C GLU A 530 -24.40 -9.51 25.14
N VAL A 531 -23.77 -9.35 26.30
CA VAL A 531 -22.31 -9.23 26.43
C VAL A 531 -21.87 -10.37 27.34
N LYS A 532 -21.13 -11.34 26.80
CA LYS A 532 -20.87 -12.63 27.47
C LYS A 532 -19.72 -12.65 28.49
N ASP A 533 -19.14 -11.51 28.86
CA ASP A 533 -18.00 -11.49 29.76
C ASP A 533 -18.38 -11.14 31.21
N GLN A 534 -17.53 -11.52 32.18
CA GLN A 534 -17.70 -11.17 33.60
C GLN A 534 -17.40 -9.67 33.81
N ILE A 535 -18.34 -8.82 33.41
CA ILE A 535 -18.22 -7.37 33.59
C ILE A 535 -18.46 -7.01 35.06
N PRO A 536 -17.57 -6.23 35.70
CA PRO A 536 -17.78 -5.77 37.07
C PRO A 536 -19.13 -5.03 37.24
N GLU A 537 -19.75 -5.21 38.40
CA GLU A 537 -20.92 -4.43 38.81
C GLU A 537 -20.62 -2.92 38.69
N ASN A 538 -21.57 -2.15 38.13
CA ASN A 538 -21.47 -0.70 37.86
C ASN A 538 -20.52 -0.26 36.75
N SER A 539 -20.13 -1.15 35.84
CA SER A 539 -19.33 -0.75 34.67
C SER A 539 -20.16 0.08 33.68
N LEU A 540 -19.49 1.04 33.05
CA LEU A 540 -19.99 1.83 31.93
C LEU A 540 -19.59 1.15 30.62
N ILE A 541 -20.56 0.79 29.80
CA ILE A 541 -20.35 0.12 28.51
C ILE A 541 -20.70 1.11 27.39
N GLU A 542 -19.73 1.47 26.56
CA GLU A 542 -19.97 2.24 25.34
C GLU A 542 -19.88 1.35 24.11
N ILE A 543 -20.95 1.35 23.31
CA ILE A 543 -21.05 0.56 22.08
C ILE A 543 -21.28 1.52 20.91
N PRO A 544 -20.34 1.62 19.96
CA PRO A 544 -20.55 2.35 18.73
C PRO A 544 -21.48 1.52 17.82
N VAL A 545 -22.46 2.15 17.19
CA VAL A 545 -23.42 1.50 16.30
C VAL A 545 -23.71 2.35 15.07
N ALA A 546 -23.81 1.70 13.90
CA ALA A 546 -24.32 2.32 12.69
C ALA A 546 -25.85 2.30 12.71
N GLU A 547 -26.46 3.48 12.65
CA GLU A 547 -27.91 3.67 12.62
C GLU A 547 -28.31 4.26 11.26
N GLU A 548 -29.29 3.63 10.61
CA GLU A 548 -29.93 4.21 9.43
C GLU A 548 -30.74 5.43 9.88
N SER A 549 -30.46 6.57 9.29
CA SER A 549 -31.02 7.83 9.73
C SER A 549 -32.17 8.27 8.83
N SER A 550 -33.34 8.49 9.41
CA SER A 550 -34.47 9.19 8.80
C SER A 550 -34.30 10.71 8.98
N PHE A 551 -33.30 11.31 8.34
CA PHE A 551 -33.02 12.71 8.60
C PHE A 551 -34.11 13.65 8.07
N ASP A 552 -34.67 14.48 8.96
CA ASP A 552 -35.38 15.71 8.62
C ASP A 552 -34.36 16.82 8.30
N THR A 553 -33.75 16.83 7.11
CA THR A 553 -32.93 17.91 6.49
C THR A 553 -31.73 18.54 7.25
N ILE A 554 -31.63 18.46 8.58
CA ILE A 554 -30.57 19.08 9.38
C ILE A 554 -29.36 18.13 9.46
N GLY A 555 -28.19 18.58 8.98
CA GLY A 555 -26.92 17.86 9.11
C GLY A 555 -26.45 17.05 7.89
N MET A 556 -27.10 17.21 6.73
CA MET A 556 -26.68 16.59 5.45
C MET A 556 -25.29 17.05 5.01
N PRO A 557 -24.49 16.25 4.28
CA PRO A 557 -23.23 16.73 3.77
C PRO A 557 -23.45 17.58 2.52
N LEU A 558 -22.74 18.69 2.44
CA LEU A 558 -22.37 19.30 1.19
C LEU A 558 -21.25 18.46 0.58
N ILE A 559 -21.44 18.01 -0.66
CA ILE A 559 -20.38 17.35 -1.41
C ILE A 559 -19.95 18.23 -2.58
N GLU A 560 -18.67 18.16 -2.92
CA GLU A 560 -18.13 18.65 -4.18
C GLU A 560 -17.80 17.43 -5.06
N TYR A 561 -18.31 17.42 -6.29
CA TYR A 561 -18.13 16.31 -7.22
C TYR A 561 -17.96 16.79 -8.66
N ILE A 562 -17.41 15.92 -9.50
CA ILE A 562 -17.21 16.15 -10.95
C ILE A 562 -18.24 15.34 -11.73
#